data_AF-A0A0F9MAC2-F1
#
_entry.id   AF-A0A0F9MAC2-F1
#
_cell.length_a   1.000
_cell.length_b   1.000
_cell.length_c   1.000
_cell.angle_alpha   90.00
_cell.angle_beta   90.00
_cell.angle_gamma   90.00
#
_symmetry.space_group_name_H-M   'P 1'
#
loop_
_entity.id
_entity.type
_entity.pdbx_description
1 polymer ?
#
loop_
_entity_poly.entity_id
_entity_poly.type
_entity_poly.pdbx_seq_one_letter_code
_entity_poly.pdbx_strand_id
1 'polypeptide(L)'
;MDINNGKPIELKDRKLFEGYFKKFPTEISEFSFTNLFIWSEYYSYLYLEYNNHLVIYSREFFKKWKKFISGKEDTVFFLPPIGPNPVKIILDIFKNLKDIEFHRVPEPLITNIKKLIDLKALNVEILEDRNNWDYVYQKDDLINLPGNKFRQKRRWLNKFLEQYDYDFQVITEKLV
;
A
#
# COMPACT_ATOMS: atom_id res chain seq x y z
N MET A 1 -0.56 -2.80 21.92
CA MET A 1 -1.62 -2.54 20.91
C MET A 1 -2.67 -3.63 21.02
N ASP A 2 -3.96 -3.29 21.11
CA ASP A 2 -5.05 -4.28 21.10
C ASP A 2 -5.75 -4.28 19.73
N ILE A 3 -5.52 -5.34 18.95
CA ILE A 3 -6.08 -5.52 17.61
C ILE A 3 -7.56 -5.88 17.59
N ASN A 4 -8.21 -6.00 18.74
CA ASN A 4 -9.66 -6.17 18.80
C ASN A 4 -10.41 -4.85 18.63
N ASN A 5 -9.74 -3.72 18.83
CA ASN A 5 -10.33 -2.38 18.74
C ASN A 5 -10.28 -1.77 17.33
N GLY A 6 -9.85 -2.54 16.32
CA GLY A 6 -9.85 -2.09 14.93
C GLY A 6 -11.26 -1.94 14.39
N LYS A 7 -11.45 -0.90 13.57
CA LYS A 7 -12.70 -0.60 12.87
C LYS A 7 -12.54 -0.75 11.35
N PRO A 8 -13.61 -1.11 10.62
CA PRO A 8 -13.58 -1.14 9.16
C PRO A 8 -13.32 0.25 8.59
N ILE A 9 -12.74 0.31 7.38
CA ILE A 9 -12.52 1.57 6.66
C ILE A 9 -13.85 2.03 6.05
N GLU A 10 -14.33 3.22 6.44
CA GLU A 10 -15.54 3.83 5.89
C GLU A 10 -15.24 5.16 5.17
N LEU A 11 -16.14 5.61 4.29
CA LEU A 11 -16.00 6.89 3.57
C LEU A 11 -15.75 8.09 4.50
N LYS A 12 -16.37 8.10 5.68
CA LYS A 12 -16.21 9.17 6.68
C LYS A 12 -14.77 9.30 7.21
N ASP A 13 -13.98 8.24 7.09
CA ASP A 13 -12.61 8.17 7.60
C ASP A 13 -11.59 8.80 6.65
N ARG A 14 -12.01 9.20 5.44
CA ARG A 14 -11.15 9.79 4.42
C ARG A 14 -10.21 10.87 4.95
N LYS A 15 -10.76 11.83 5.71
CA LYS A 15 -9.97 12.95 6.25
C LYS A 15 -8.88 12.51 7.22
N LEU A 16 -9.12 11.45 7.99
CA LEU A 16 -8.13 10.90 8.92
C LEU A 16 -6.95 10.30 8.15
N PHE A 17 -7.24 9.43 7.18
CA PHE A 17 -6.23 8.76 6.36
C PHE A 17 -5.40 9.76 5.54
N GLU A 18 -6.07 10.70 4.86
CA GLU A 18 -5.39 11.76 4.11
C GLU A 18 -4.53 12.65 5.02
N GLY A 19 -4.93 12.86 6.28
CA GLY A 19 -4.13 13.54 7.29
C GLY A 19 -2.80 12.82 7.58
N TYR A 20 -2.85 11.49 7.74
CA TYR A 20 -1.64 10.67 7.88
C TYR A 20 -0.78 10.68 6.61
N PHE A 21 -1.37 10.46 5.44
CA PHE A 21 -0.62 10.43 4.16
C PHE A 21 0.03 11.76 3.82
N LYS A 22 -0.61 12.89 4.17
CA LYS A 22 -0.02 14.21 3.98
C LYS A 22 1.15 14.46 4.93
N LYS A 23 1.04 14.01 6.19
CA LYS A 23 2.07 14.23 7.21
C LYS A 23 3.24 13.26 7.08
N PHE A 24 2.96 12.05 6.62
CA PHE A 24 3.91 10.95 6.45
C PHE A 24 3.71 10.36 5.05
N PRO A 25 4.23 11.01 4.00
CA PRO A 25 4.06 10.55 2.63
C PRO A 25 4.59 9.14 2.42
N THR A 26 3.79 8.33 1.75
CA THR A 26 4.09 6.94 1.41
C THR A 26 4.44 6.82 -0.06
N GLU A 27 5.34 5.90 -0.39
CA GLU A 27 5.82 5.74 -1.77
C GLU A 27 5.07 4.64 -2.55
N ILE A 28 4.31 3.78 -1.86
CA ILE A 28 3.59 2.68 -2.49
C ILE A 28 2.20 3.09 -2.93
N SER A 29 1.75 2.54 -4.06
CA SER A 29 0.43 2.80 -4.65
C SER A 29 -0.72 2.34 -3.74
N GLU A 30 -0.45 1.39 -2.84
CA GLU A 30 -1.43 0.88 -1.89
C GLU A 30 -2.00 1.98 -1.00
N PHE A 31 -1.17 2.96 -0.62
CA PHE A 31 -1.53 3.99 0.35
C PHE A 31 -2.11 5.24 -0.28
N SER A 32 -3.27 5.05 -0.88
CA SER A 32 -4.27 6.09 -1.08
C SER A 32 -5.57 5.69 -0.38
N PHE A 33 -6.33 6.68 0.10
CA PHE A 33 -7.62 6.39 0.74
C PHE A 33 -8.55 5.65 -0.21
N THR A 34 -8.62 6.08 -1.47
CA THR A 34 -9.43 5.44 -2.50
C THR A 34 -9.07 3.97 -2.66
N ASN A 35 -7.78 3.63 -2.80
CA ASN A 35 -7.37 2.24 -2.99
C ASN A 35 -7.69 1.38 -1.76
N LEU A 36 -7.35 1.85 -0.56
CA LEU A 36 -7.69 1.13 0.67
C LEU A 36 -9.19 0.93 0.85
N PHE A 37 -10.00 1.93 0.51
CA PHE A 37 -11.45 1.87 0.63
C PHE A 37 -12.07 0.88 -0.36
N ILE A 38 -11.75 0.96 -1.65
CA ILE A 38 -12.34 0.07 -2.67
C ILE A 38 -11.95 -1.39 -2.45
N TRP A 39 -10.76 -1.65 -1.90
CA TRP A 39 -10.29 -3.01 -1.60
C TRP A 39 -10.65 -3.46 -0.17
N SER A 40 -11.30 -2.63 0.64
CA SER A 40 -11.64 -2.94 2.02
C SER A 40 -12.57 -4.16 2.12
N GLU A 41 -13.45 -4.40 1.16
CA GLU A 41 -14.31 -5.59 1.15
C GLU A 41 -13.49 -6.87 0.90
N TYR A 42 -12.62 -6.84 -0.12
CA TYR A 42 -11.78 -7.98 -0.52
C TYR A 42 -10.80 -8.40 0.59
N TYR A 43 -10.10 -7.42 1.19
CA TYR A 43 -9.17 -7.68 2.29
C TYR A 43 -9.85 -7.78 3.64
N SER A 44 -11.07 -7.24 3.80
CA SER A 44 -11.70 -7.03 5.11
C SER A 44 -10.80 -6.19 6.02
N TYR A 45 -10.31 -5.05 5.49
CA TYR A 45 -9.39 -4.18 6.21
C TYR A 45 -10.02 -3.62 7.48
N LEU A 46 -9.24 -3.68 8.55
CA LEU A 46 -9.45 -2.98 9.80
C LEU A 46 -8.33 -1.96 9.98
N TYR A 47 -8.62 -0.87 10.67
CA TYR A 47 -7.60 0.08 11.08
C TYR A 47 -7.80 0.55 12.51
N LEU A 48 -6.71 1.02 13.11
CA LEU A 48 -6.70 1.74 14.38
C LEU A 48 -5.54 2.74 14.41
N GLU A 49 -5.64 3.71 15.31
CA GLU A 49 -4.53 4.60 15.65
C GLU A 49 -3.79 4.06 16.87
N TYR A 50 -2.46 3.93 16.77
CA TYR A 50 -1.62 3.47 17.86
C TYR A 50 -0.31 4.25 17.89
N ASN A 51 -0.01 4.91 19.02
CA ASN A 51 1.20 5.72 19.21
C ASN A 51 1.44 6.72 18.05
N ASN A 52 0.39 7.42 17.61
CA ASN A 52 0.40 8.35 16.47
C ASN A 52 0.78 7.69 15.12
N HIS A 53 0.42 6.42 14.95
CA HIS A 53 0.51 5.72 13.68
C HIS A 53 -0.86 5.20 13.27
N LEU A 54 -1.13 5.26 11.98
CA LEU A 54 -2.20 4.52 11.35
C LEU A 54 -1.72 3.09 11.10
N VAL A 55 -2.39 2.12 11.72
CA VAL A 55 -2.13 0.68 11.56
C VAL A 55 -3.29 0.07 10.81
N ILE A 56 -3.01 -0.61 9.69
CA ILE A 56 -4.01 -1.25 8.83
C ILE A 56 -3.70 -2.74 8.74
N TYR A 57 -4.71 -3.58 8.93
CA TYR A 57 -4.55 -5.03 9.02
C TYR A 57 -5.84 -5.77 8.66
N SER A 58 -5.77 -7.10 8.54
CA SER A 58 -6.92 -7.98 8.36
C SER A 58 -6.70 -9.30 9.10
N ARG A 59 -7.78 -9.78 9.72
CA ARG A 59 -7.86 -11.11 10.35
C ARG A 59 -8.52 -12.16 9.46
N GLU A 60 -9.19 -11.71 8.40
CA GLU A 60 -10.04 -12.55 7.56
C GLU A 60 -9.41 -12.84 6.19
N PHE A 61 -8.45 -12.01 5.75
CA PHE A 61 -7.86 -12.12 4.43
C PHE A 61 -7.27 -13.52 4.17
N PHE A 62 -6.44 -14.02 5.08
CA PHE A 62 -5.81 -15.32 4.92
C PHE A 62 -6.76 -16.50 5.12
N LYS A 63 -7.80 -16.35 5.94
CA LYS A 63 -8.87 -17.35 6.10
C LYS A 63 -9.66 -17.51 4.80
N LYS A 64 -10.00 -16.40 4.16
CA LYS A 64 -10.77 -16.39 2.90
C LYS A 64 -9.95 -16.88 1.70
N TRP A 65 -8.70 -16.41 1.59
CA TRP A 65 -7.92 -16.57 0.36
C TRP A 65 -6.80 -17.60 0.44
N LYS A 66 -6.45 -18.09 1.64
CA LYS A 66 -5.42 -19.11 1.88
C LYS A 66 -4.05 -18.78 1.25
N LYS A 67 -3.67 -17.50 1.31
CA LYS A 67 -2.42 -16.95 0.75
C LYS A 67 -1.36 -16.62 1.80
N PHE A 68 -1.44 -17.22 2.98
CA PHE A 68 -0.44 -17.03 4.03
C PHE A 68 0.89 -17.68 3.64
N ILE A 69 1.99 -17.06 4.04
CA ILE A 69 3.35 -17.57 3.84
C ILE A 69 3.76 -18.45 5.03
N SER A 70 3.30 -18.10 6.23
CA SER A 70 3.63 -18.75 7.51
C SER A 70 3.15 -20.20 7.65
N GLY A 71 2.29 -20.66 6.75
CA GLY A 71 1.62 -21.96 6.84
C GLY A 71 0.40 -21.99 7.77
N LYS A 72 -0.01 -20.86 8.39
CA LYS A 72 -1.10 -20.81 9.37
C LYS A 72 -2.26 -19.92 8.93
N GLU A 73 -3.47 -20.48 8.93
CA GLU A 73 -4.69 -19.79 8.49
C GLU A 73 -5.10 -18.62 9.39
N ASP A 74 -4.82 -18.70 10.70
CA ASP A 74 -5.09 -17.64 11.67
C ASP A 74 -4.06 -16.49 11.65
N THR A 75 -3.16 -16.49 10.66
CA THR A 75 -2.18 -15.42 10.52
C THR A 75 -2.87 -14.07 10.31
N VAL A 76 -2.37 -13.02 10.95
CA VAL A 76 -2.88 -11.66 10.77
C VAL A 76 -2.08 -10.95 9.69
N PHE A 77 -2.77 -10.48 8.66
CA PHE A 77 -2.20 -9.67 7.58
C PHE A 77 -2.06 -8.23 8.04
N PHE A 78 -0.89 -7.62 7.89
CA PHE A 78 -0.64 -6.20 8.13
C PHE A 78 -0.12 -5.52 6.87
N LEU A 79 -0.55 -4.28 6.66
CA LEU A 79 0.22 -3.32 5.86
C LEU A 79 1.24 -2.60 6.76
N PRO A 80 2.33 -2.05 6.21
CA PRO A 80 3.27 -1.27 7.01
C PRO A 80 2.56 -0.07 7.66
N PRO A 81 2.80 0.20 8.95
CA PRO A 81 2.15 1.32 9.64
C PRO A 81 2.60 2.66 9.04
N ILE A 82 1.73 3.67 9.09
CA ILE A 82 2.03 5.03 8.63
C ILE A 82 2.12 5.95 9.83
N GLY A 83 3.26 6.62 10.03
CA GLY A 83 3.46 7.52 11.16
C GLY A 83 4.91 7.94 11.34
N PRO A 84 5.28 8.55 12.47
CA PRO A 84 6.60 9.13 12.69
C PRO A 84 7.74 8.10 12.82
N ASN A 85 7.46 6.87 13.24
CA ASN A 85 8.43 5.78 13.36
C ASN A 85 7.79 4.41 13.10
N PRO A 86 7.50 4.08 11.84
CA PRO A 86 6.83 2.84 11.47
C PRO A 86 7.64 1.59 11.83
N VAL A 87 8.97 1.66 11.83
CA VAL A 87 9.84 0.55 12.23
C VAL A 87 9.59 0.16 13.68
N LYS A 88 9.51 1.14 14.59
CA LYS A 88 9.24 0.88 16.02
C LYS A 88 7.91 0.14 16.19
N ILE A 89 6.88 0.52 15.42
CA ILE A 89 5.58 -0.13 15.49
C ILE A 89 5.63 -1.56 14.94
N ILE A 90 6.28 -1.79 13.80
CA ILE A 90 6.48 -3.15 13.26
C ILE A 90 7.15 -4.05 14.31
N LEU A 91 8.24 -3.58 14.93
CA LEU A 91 8.96 -4.34 15.95
C LEU A 91 8.12 -4.58 17.22
N ASP A 92 7.31 -3.60 17.65
CA ASP A 92 6.38 -3.76 18.76
C ASP A 92 5.32 -4.82 18.44
N ILE A 93 4.80 -4.84 17.22
CA ILE A 93 3.82 -5.84 16.77
C ILE A 93 4.45 -7.23 16.73
N PHE A 94 5.64 -7.42 16.16
CA PHE A 94 6.35 -8.71 16.17
C PHE A 94 6.68 -9.22 17.57
N LYS A 95 6.91 -8.33 18.55
CA LYS A 95 7.19 -8.72 19.94
C LYS A 95 5.94 -9.17 20.69
N ASN A 96 4.80 -8.55 20.43
CA ASN A 96 3.58 -8.74 21.22
C ASN A 96 2.56 -9.67 20.56
N LEU A 97 2.63 -9.85 19.25
CA LEU A 97 1.74 -10.72 18.49
C LEU A 97 2.51 -11.87 17.86
N LYS A 98 1.83 -13.00 17.73
CA LYS A 98 2.33 -14.19 17.02
C LYS A 98 1.54 -14.37 15.74
N ASP A 99 2.11 -15.14 14.81
CA ASP A 99 1.44 -15.53 13.56
C ASP A 99 0.95 -14.28 12.81
N ILE A 100 1.90 -13.40 12.46
CA ILE A 100 1.63 -12.16 11.73
C ILE A 100 2.51 -12.08 10.48
N GLU A 101 2.02 -11.38 9.47
CA GLU A 101 2.77 -11.07 8.26
C GLU A 101 2.59 -9.60 7.89
N PHE A 102 3.68 -8.93 7.53
CA PHE A 102 3.63 -7.62 6.91
C PHE A 102 3.82 -7.76 5.40
N HIS A 103 2.89 -7.21 4.64
CA HIS A 103 2.86 -7.26 3.19
C HIS A 103 3.06 -5.87 2.60
N ARG A 104 3.59 -5.81 1.36
CA ARG A 104 3.84 -4.55 0.64
C ARG A 104 4.73 -3.58 1.41
N VAL A 105 5.73 -4.13 2.10
CA VAL A 105 6.70 -3.34 2.88
C VAL A 105 7.72 -2.70 1.93
N PRO A 106 7.86 -1.36 1.90
CA PRO A 106 8.85 -0.70 1.06
C PRO A 106 10.27 -1.08 1.45
N GLU A 107 11.17 -1.19 0.47
CA GLU A 107 12.58 -1.50 0.71
C GLU A 107 13.27 -0.54 1.71
N PRO A 108 13.05 0.80 1.67
CA PRO A 108 13.63 1.68 2.68
C PRO A 108 13.25 1.32 4.12
N LEU A 109 12.03 0.81 4.33
CA LEU A 109 11.58 0.38 5.66
C LEU A 109 12.29 -0.90 6.09
N ILE A 110 12.46 -1.86 5.18
CA ILE A 110 13.24 -3.08 5.40
C ILE A 110 14.69 -2.75 5.75
N THR A 111 15.33 -1.83 5.01
CA THR A 111 16.70 -1.37 5.29
C THR A 111 16.81 -0.79 6.71
N ASN A 112 15.82 -0.01 7.15
CA ASN A 112 15.82 0.57 8.49
C ASN A 112 15.60 -0.48 9.58
N ILE A 113 14.78 -1.50 9.34
CA ILE A 113 14.61 -2.64 10.27
C ILE A 113 15.95 -3.38 10.44
N LYS A 114 16.62 -3.73 9.33
CA LYS A 114 17.90 -4.45 9.33
C LYS A 114 19.03 -3.72 10.08
N LYS A 115 18.97 -2.38 10.16
CA LYS A 115 19.95 -1.57 10.92
C LYS A 115 19.73 -1.62 12.43
N LEU A 116 18.53 -1.94 12.89
CA LEU A 116 18.15 -1.85 14.29
C LEU A 116 18.13 -3.20 15.00
N ILE A 117 17.92 -4.29 14.28
CA ILE A 117 17.80 -5.61 14.87
C ILE A 117 18.28 -6.72 13.94
N ASP A 118 18.82 -7.79 14.53
CA ASP A 118 19.01 -9.05 13.83
C ASP A 118 17.65 -9.73 13.63
N LEU A 119 17.21 -9.81 12.39
CA LEU A 119 15.94 -10.44 12.00
C LEU A 119 15.89 -11.92 12.39
N LYS A 120 17.04 -12.61 12.44
CA LYS A 120 17.11 -14.01 12.88
C LYS A 120 16.71 -14.14 14.34
N ALA A 121 17.09 -13.18 15.18
CA ALA A 121 16.70 -13.17 16.59
C ALA A 121 15.19 -12.97 16.80
N LEU A 122 14.51 -12.36 15.83
CA LEU A 122 13.05 -12.21 15.82
C LEU A 122 12.32 -13.32 15.07
N ASN A 123 13.03 -14.29 14.49
CA ASN A 123 12.48 -15.31 13.60
C ASN A 123 11.65 -14.68 12.46
N VAL A 124 12.14 -13.58 11.88
CA VAL A 124 11.50 -12.87 10.77
C VAL A 124 12.22 -13.18 9.47
N GLU A 125 11.46 -13.64 8.49
CA GLU A 125 11.93 -13.80 7.12
C GLU A 125 11.43 -12.62 6.25
N ILE A 126 12.26 -12.20 5.29
CA ILE A 126 11.89 -11.19 4.29
C ILE A 126 11.88 -11.87 2.95
N LEU A 127 10.75 -11.75 2.25
CA LEU A 127 10.56 -12.30 0.91
C LEU A 127 10.23 -11.17 -0.06
N GLU A 128 10.82 -11.24 -1.25
CA GLU A 128 10.45 -10.34 -2.32
C GLU A 128 9.12 -10.76 -2.94
N ASP A 129 8.26 -9.78 -3.20
CA ASP A 129 7.00 -9.99 -3.92
C ASP A 129 7.01 -9.17 -5.21
N ARG A 130 7.59 -9.77 -6.25
CA ARG A 130 7.77 -9.13 -7.56
C ARG A 130 6.46 -8.71 -8.21
N ASN A 131 5.37 -9.42 -7.91
CA ASN A 131 4.04 -9.16 -8.48
C ASN A 131 3.40 -7.90 -7.88
N ASN A 132 3.91 -7.40 -6.76
CA ASN A 132 3.42 -6.19 -6.09
C ASN A 132 4.38 -4.99 -6.25
N TRP A 133 5.30 -4.99 -7.22
CA TRP A 133 6.16 -3.84 -7.47
C TRP A 133 5.41 -2.71 -8.18
N ASP A 134 5.53 -1.50 -7.63
CA ASP A 134 4.99 -0.29 -8.23
C ASP A 134 5.85 0.22 -9.39
N TYR A 135 5.18 0.66 -10.45
CA TYR A 135 5.82 1.32 -11.58
C TYR A 135 5.78 2.83 -11.39
N VAL A 136 6.92 3.40 -11.00
CA VAL A 136 7.08 4.83 -10.77
C VAL A 136 7.70 5.49 -11.99
N TYR A 137 7.09 6.58 -12.46
CA TYR A 137 7.54 7.36 -13.61
C TYR A 137 7.75 8.81 -13.23
N GLN A 138 8.70 9.47 -13.89
CA GLN A 138 8.82 10.92 -13.83
C GLN A 138 7.61 11.54 -14.53
N LYS A 139 6.93 12.47 -13.84
CA LYS A 139 5.75 13.16 -14.39
C LYS A 139 6.08 13.83 -15.72
N ASP A 140 7.20 14.54 -15.78
CA ASP A 140 7.60 15.28 -16.98
C ASP A 140 7.94 14.37 -18.15
N ASP A 141 8.41 13.14 -17.90
CA ASP A 141 8.62 12.14 -18.94
C ASP A 141 7.29 11.69 -19.55
N LEU A 142 6.25 11.51 -18.75
CA LEU A 142 4.93 11.11 -19.23
C LEU A 142 4.20 12.23 -19.99
N ILE A 143 4.43 13.49 -19.60
CA ILE A 143 3.88 14.67 -20.27
C ILE A 143 4.58 14.91 -21.61
N ASN A 144 5.92 14.99 -21.59
CA ASN A 144 6.69 15.44 -22.75
C ASN A 144 7.12 14.31 -23.68
N LEU A 145 7.10 13.06 -23.18
CA LEU A 145 7.53 11.87 -23.91
C LEU A 145 8.89 12.10 -24.61
N PRO A 146 10.00 12.44 -23.93
CA PRO A 146 11.21 12.93 -24.57
C PRO A 146 12.07 11.86 -25.27
N GLY A 147 12.94 12.26 -26.20
CA GLY A 147 14.01 11.41 -26.73
C GLY A 147 13.58 10.11 -27.44
N ASN A 148 14.53 9.19 -27.62
CA ASN A 148 14.30 7.95 -28.38
C ASN A 148 13.48 6.90 -27.63
N LYS A 149 13.61 6.82 -26.30
CA LYS A 149 12.86 5.87 -25.44
C LYS A 149 11.34 5.98 -25.64
N PHE A 150 10.83 7.20 -25.81
CA PHE A 150 9.40 7.45 -25.99
C PHE A 150 8.95 7.58 -27.45
N ARG A 151 9.84 7.32 -28.44
CA ARG A 151 9.52 7.43 -29.89
C ARG A 151 8.30 6.61 -30.28
N GLN A 152 8.23 5.37 -29.78
CA GLN A 152 7.11 4.45 -30.02
C GLN A 152 5.79 5.01 -29.47
N LYS A 153 5.82 5.61 -28.27
CA LYS A 153 4.63 6.20 -27.62
C LYS A 153 4.14 7.43 -28.38
N ARG A 154 5.03 8.33 -28.79
CA ARG A 154 4.69 9.47 -29.65
C ARG A 154 4.08 9.02 -30.99
N ARG A 155 4.64 7.98 -31.62
CA ARG A 155 4.09 7.41 -32.86
C ARG A 155 2.65 6.93 -32.70
N TRP A 156 2.36 6.20 -31.62
CA TRP A 156 1.00 5.73 -31.34
C TRP A 156 0.04 6.87 -31.01
N LEU A 157 0.49 7.86 -30.23
CA LEU A 157 -0.30 9.04 -29.93
C LEU A 157 -0.65 9.81 -31.21
N ASN A 158 0.34 10.12 -32.06
CA ASN A 158 0.09 10.83 -33.32
C ASN A 158 -0.88 10.06 -34.22
N LYS A 159 -0.70 8.74 -34.34
CA LYS A 159 -1.63 7.89 -35.12
C LYS A 159 -3.05 7.96 -34.55
N PHE A 160 -3.22 7.97 -33.23
CA PHE A 160 -4.53 8.13 -32.60
C PHE A 160 -5.15 9.49 -32.94
N LEU A 161 -4.39 10.57 -32.78
CA LEU A 161 -4.84 11.94 -33.06
C LEU A 161 -5.23 12.15 -34.54
N GLU A 162 -4.59 11.45 -35.46
CA GLU A 162 -4.88 11.55 -36.90
C GLU A 162 -6.10 10.70 -37.32
N GLN A 163 -6.38 9.60 -36.63
CA GLN A 163 -7.36 8.59 -37.09
C GLN A 163 -8.73 8.69 -36.43
N TYR A 164 -8.82 9.35 -35.28
CA TYR A 164 -10.04 9.38 -34.48
C TYR A 164 -10.47 10.83 -34.23
N ASP A 165 -11.76 11.10 -34.45
CA ASP A 165 -12.42 12.24 -33.82
C ASP A 165 -12.66 11.88 -32.35
N TYR A 166 -12.07 12.63 -31.43
CA TYR A 166 -12.04 12.29 -30.02
C TYR A 166 -12.35 13.48 -29.14
N ASP A 167 -12.91 13.20 -27.96
CA ASP A 167 -13.10 14.16 -26.90
C ASP A 167 -12.53 13.59 -25.60
N PHE A 168 -11.79 14.42 -24.86
CA PHE A 168 -11.24 14.08 -23.56
C PHE A 168 -11.96 14.88 -22.50
N GLN A 169 -12.72 14.17 -21.65
CA GLN A 169 -13.43 14.77 -20.54
C GLN A 169 -12.96 14.21 -19.20
N VAL A 170 -12.82 15.09 -18.21
CA VAL A 170 -12.62 14.67 -16.82
C VAL A 170 -13.95 14.12 -16.32
N ILE A 171 -13.92 12.96 -15.65
CA ILE A 171 -15.12 12.38 -15.05
C ILE A 171 -15.72 13.37 -14.04
N THR A 172 -16.99 13.70 -14.24
CA THR A 172 -17.78 14.54 -13.34
C THR A 172 -19.07 13.80 -12.97
N GLU A 173 -19.82 14.28 -11.98
CA GLU A 173 -21.13 13.73 -11.62
C GLU A 173 -22.13 13.70 -12.80
N LYS A 174 -21.92 14.50 -13.85
CA LYS A 174 -22.77 14.49 -15.04
C LYS A 174 -22.47 13.35 -16.02
N LEU A 175 -21.33 12.68 -15.85
CA LEU A 175 -20.81 11.64 -16.75
C LEU A 175 -20.90 10.23 -16.14
N VAL A 176 -21.44 10.09 -14.93
CA VAL A 176 -21.65 8.84 -14.19
C VAL A 176 -23.15 8.69 -13.93
#